data_AF-A0A496S0V2-F1
#
_entry.id   AF-A0A496S0V2-F1
#
_cell.length_a   1.000
_cell.length_b   1.000
_cell.length_c   1.000
_cell.angle_alpha   90.00
_cell.angle_beta   90.00
_cell.angle_gamma   90.00
#
_symmetry.space_group_name_H-M   'P 1'
#
loop_
_entity.id
_entity.type
_entity.pdbx_description
1 polymer ?
#
loop_
_entity_poly.entity_id
_entity_poly.type
_entity_poly.pdbx_seq_one_letter_code
_entity_poly.pdbx_strand_id
1 'polypeptide(L)'
;MKLRGFSPGTNIHTYRSYAYLIGNLILRSFDRAEMVWKAMVCRGFKGTFPLLYHFKMEGKDRVFLVLSLIYICFLATLGWK
;
A
#
# COMPACT_ATOMS: atom_id res chain seq x y z
N MET A 1 11.76 17.45 0.21
CA MET A 1 11.22 18.77 -0.19
C MET A 1 10.75 19.60 1.01
N LYS A 2 9.92 19.05 1.92
CA LYS A 2 9.55 19.75 3.17
C LYS A 2 10.76 20.22 4.01
N LEU A 3 11.77 19.37 4.20
CA LEU A 3 13.02 19.75 4.90
C LEU A 3 13.86 20.81 4.16
N ARG A 4 13.60 21.05 2.86
CA ARG A 4 14.27 22.09 2.07
C ARG A 4 13.49 23.42 2.06
N GLY A 5 12.53 23.59 2.97
CA GLY A 5 11.71 24.81 3.06
C GLY A 5 10.73 25.01 1.90
N PHE A 6 10.40 23.97 1.14
CA PHE A 6 9.49 24.08 0.00
C PHE A 6 8.05 24.33 0.46
N SER A 7 7.51 25.51 0.14
CA SER A 7 6.10 25.87 0.34
C SER A 7 5.33 25.76 -0.98
N PRO A 8 4.30 24.91 -1.08
CA PRO A 8 3.56 24.72 -2.31
C PRO A 8 2.59 25.89 -2.58
N GLY A 9 2.58 26.39 -3.83
CA GLY A 9 1.62 27.37 -4.33
C GLY A 9 1.14 27.04 -5.75
N THR A 10 0.19 27.79 -6.30
CA THR A 10 -0.34 27.60 -7.67
C THR A 10 0.49 28.35 -8.72
N ASN A 11 1.80 28.12 -8.72
CA ASN A 11 2.74 28.75 -9.67
C ASN A 11 3.47 27.67 -10.50
N ILE A 12 3.83 28.01 -11.73
CA ILE A 12 4.64 27.20 -12.66
C ILE A 12 5.90 26.64 -11.98
N HIS A 13 6.57 27.44 -11.13
CA HIS A 13 7.75 26.99 -10.37
C HIS A 13 7.44 25.80 -9.45
N THR A 14 6.28 25.81 -8.79
CA THR A 14 5.82 24.74 -7.91
C THR A 14 5.53 23.47 -8.71
N TYR A 15 4.83 23.58 -9.84
CA TYR A 15 4.57 22.43 -10.73
C TYR A 15 5.85 21.83 -11.30
N ARG A 16 6.82 22.65 -11.70
CA ARG A 16 8.13 22.17 -12.17
C ARG A 16 8.88 21.41 -11.08
N SER A 17 8.83 21.89 -9.85
CA SER A 17 9.43 21.20 -8.70
C SER A 17 8.77 19.84 -8.46
N TYR A 18 7.43 19.77 -8.48
CA TYR A 18 6.72 18.49 -8.39
C TYR A 18 7.06 17.53 -9.53
N ALA A 19 7.16 18.03 -10.78
CA ALA A 19 7.55 17.22 -11.92
C ALA A 19 8.95 16.58 -11.71
N TYR A 20 9.92 17.33 -11.19
CA TYR A 20 11.24 16.77 -10.87
C TYR A 20 11.20 15.74 -9.73
N LEU A 21 10.38 15.98 -8.71
CA LEU A 21 10.21 15.01 -7.62
C LEU A 21 9.65 13.69 -8.16
N ILE A 22 8.56 13.77 -8.92
CA ILE A 22 7.87 12.60 -9.48
C ILE A 22 8.79 11.89 -10.48
N GLY A 23 9.45 12.63 -11.37
CA GLY A 23 10.38 12.05 -12.34
C GLY A 23 11.51 11.27 -11.66
N ASN A 24 12.15 11.86 -10.65
CA ASN A 24 13.19 11.17 -9.89
C ASN A 24 12.66 9.99 -9.05
N LEU A 25 11.43 10.09 -8.53
CA LEU A 25 10.79 8.98 -7.81
C LEU A 25 10.58 7.79 -8.74
N ILE A 26 9.96 8.02 -9.91
CA ILE A 26 9.65 6.97 -10.88
C ILE A 26 10.94 6.33 -11.37
N LEU A 27 11.91 7.14 -11.84
CA LEU A 27 13.18 6.63 -12.36
C LEU A 27 13.91 5.75 -11.35
N ARG A 28 14.07 6.24 -10.10
CA ARG A 28 14.74 5.46 -9.05
C ARG A 28 13.98 4.20 -8.65
N SER A 29 12.65 4.25 -8.63
CA SER A 29 11.83 3.08 -8.32
C SER A 29 11.98 2.00 -9.39
N PHE A 30 12.10 2.41 -10.65
CA PHE A 30 12.33 1.51 -11.79
C PHE A 30 13.70 0.85 -11.71
N ASP A 31 14.77 1.63 -11.52
CA ASP A 31 16.13 1.09 -11.36
C ASP A 31 16.20 0.10 -10.19
N ARG A 32 15.51 0.41 -9.08
CA ARG A 32 15.43 -0.48 -7.92
C ARG A 32 14.68 -1.77 -8.25
N ALA A 33 13.58 -1.70 -8.99
CA ALA A 33 12.82 -2.87 -9.41
C ALA A 33 13.66 -3.79 -10.31
N GLU A 34 14.43 -3.23 -11.24
CA GLU A 34 15.35 -3.98 -12.09
C GLU A 34 16.43 -4.69 -11.29
N MET A 35 17.06 -3.99 -10.34
CA MET A 35 18.07 -4.58 -9.45
C MET A 35 17.49 -5.74 -8.62
N VAL A 36 16.27 -5.59 -8.11
CA VAL A 36 15.57 -6.67 -7.37
C VAL A 36 15.24 -7.83 -8.30
N TRP A 37 14.77 -7.56 -9.52
CA TRP A 37 14.46 -8.59 -10.51
C TRP A 37 15.69 -9.40 -10.89
N LYS A 38 16.82 -8.75 -11.16
CA LYS A 38 18.11 -9.43 -11.40
C LYS A 38 18.49 -10.34 -10.23
N ALA A 39 18.36 -9.86 -9.00
CA ALA A 39 18.63 -10.67 -7.80
C ALA A 39 17.65 -11.85 -7.66
N MET A 40 16.38 -11.69 -8.04
CA MET A 40 15.40 -12.78 -8.08
C MET A 40 15.80 -13.85 -9.10
N VAL A 41 16.19 -13.46 -10.32
CA VAL A 41 16.62 -14.39 -11.36
C VAL A 41 17.88 -15.16 -10.92
N CYS A 42 18.87 -14.49 -10.32
CA CYS A 42 20.06 -15.16 -9.78
C CYS A 42 19.73 -16.21 -8.69
N ARG A 43 18.61 -16.05 -7.97
CA ARG A 43 18.12 -17.00 -6.96
C ARG A 43 17.25 -18.12 -7.55
N GLY A 44 17.07 -18.15 -8.88
CA GLY A 44 16.27 -19.16 -9.58
C GLY A 44 14.77 -18.83 -9.67
N PHE A 45 14.41 -17.54 -9.76
CA PHE A 45 13.01 -17.13 -9.95
C PHE A 45 12.39 -17.73 -11.23
N LYS A 46 11.29 -18.48 -11.07
CA LYS A 46 10.60 -19.22 -12.14
C LYS A 46 9.37 -18.51 -12.72
N GLY A 47 9.25 -17.19 -12.52
CA GLY A 47 8.07 -16.42 -12.95
C GLY A 47 6.92 -16.41 -11.94
N THR A 48 7.03 -17.16 -10.84
CA THR A 48 6.04 -17.17 -9.76
C THR A 48 6.59 -16.43 -8.54
N PHE A 49 5.84 -15.44 -8.05
CA PHE A 49 6.18 -14.73 -6.82
C PHE A 49 5.90 -15.63 -5.61
N PRO A 50 6.92 -15.97 -4.80
CA PRO A 50 6.69 -16.77 -3.61
C PRO A 50 5.94 -15.91 -2.57
N LEU A 51 4.66 -16.19 -2.36
CA LEU A 51 3.89 -15.61 -1.25
C LEU A 51 4.40 -16.20 0.07
N LEU A 52 5.09 -15.39 0.87
CA LEU A 52 5.57 -15.76 2.21
C LEU A 52 4.42 -16.02 3.19
N TYR A 53 3.30 -15.30 3.04
CA TYR A 53 2.10 -15.47 3.84
C TYR A 53 0.94 -15.89 2.95
N HIS A 54 0.41 -17.08 3.21
CA HIS A 54 -0.89 -17.46 2.69
C HIS A 54 -1.93 -16.98 3.70
N PHE A 55 -2.83 -16.10 3.27
CA PHE A 55 -4.00 -15.70 4.07
C PHE A 55 -4.88 -16.93 4.26
N LYS A 56 -4.66 -17.65 5.36
CA LYS A 56 -5.57 -18.69 5.84
C LYS A 56 -6.53 -18.01 6.80
N MET A 57 -7.83 -18.16 6.58
CA MET A 57 -8.83 -17.73 7.56
C MET A 57 -8.55 -18.45 8.87
N GLU A 58 -8.05 -17.71 9.84
CA GLU A 58 -7.75 -18.26 11.16
C GLU A 58 -9.05 -18.30 11.97
N GLY A 59 -9.16 -19.20 12.94
CA GLY A 59 -10.36 -19.30 13.79
C GLY A 59 -10.73 -17.97 14.47
N LYS A 60 -9.74 -17.09 14.71
CA LYS A 60 -9.90 -15.74 15.26
C LYS A 60 -10.68 -14.81 14.32
N ASP A 61 -10.50 -14.93 13.00
CA ASP A 61 -11.23 -14.13 12.01
C ASP A 61 -12.73 -14.47 12.03
N ARG A 62 -13.05 -15.76 12.22
CA ARG A 62 -14.44 -16.23 12.33
C ARG A 62 -15.11 -15.69 13.60
N VAL A 63 -14.42 -15.71 14.74
CA VAL A 63 -14.94 -15.16 16.00
C VAL A 63 -15.18 -13.66 15.86
N PHE A 64 -14.25 -12.92 15.25
CA PHE A 64 -14.40 -11.50 14.99
C PHE A 64 -15.59 -11.17 14.07
N LEU A 65 -15.79 -11.98 13.02
CA LEU A 65 -16.95 -11.86 12.12
C LEU A 65 -18.27 -12.08 12.86
N VAL A 66 -18.36 -13.12 13.69
CA VAL A 66 -19.59 -13.41 14.45
C VAL A 66 -19.89 -12.31 15.46
N LEU A 67 -18.87 -11.84 16.20
CA LEU A 67 -19.03 -10.75 17.18
C LEU A 67 -19.49 -9.45 16.52
N SER A 68 -18.90 -9.09 15.37
CA SER A 68 -19.27 -7.87 14.65
C SER A 68 -20.70 -7.94 14.09
N LEU A 69 -21.14 -9.09 13.57
CA LEU A 69 -22.53 -9.31 13.15
C LEU A 69 -23.52 -9.19 14.31
N ILE A 70 -23.21 -9.79 15.47
CA ILE A 70 -24.05 -9.69 16.67
C ILE A 70 -24.19 -8.23 17.10
N TYR A 71 -23.09 -7.47 17.11
CA TYR A 71 -23.10 -6.06 17.49
C TYR A 71 -23.96 -5.20 16.53
N ILE A 72 -23.85 -5.44 15.23
CA ILE A 72 -24.65 -4.73 14.22
C ILE A 72 -26.14 -5.07 14.36
N CYS A 73 -26.48 -6.35 14.56
CA CYS A 73 -27.87 -6.76 14.81
C CYS A 73 -28.43 -6.12 16.08
N PHE A 74 -27.65 -6.07 17.15
CA PHE A 74 -28.06 -5.43 18.40
C PHE A 74 -28.36 -3.94 18.21
N LEU A 75 -27.45 -3.21 17.53
CA LEU A 75 -27.68 -1.80 17.20
C LEU A 75 -28.90 -1.60 16.30
N ALA A 76 -29.12 -2.46 15.31
CA ALA A 76 -30.29 -2.39 14.43
C ALA A 76 -31.60 -2.59 15.20
N THR A 77 -31.64 -3.53 16.16
CA THR A 77 -32.83 -3.75 16.99
C THR A 77 -33.12 -2.61 17.96
N LEU A 78 -32.08 -1.90 18.44
CA LEU A 78 -32.23 -0.72 19.29
C LEU A 78 -32.62 0.53 18.51
N GLY A 79 -32.11 0.70 17.29
CA GLY A 79 -32.46 1.84 16.43
C GLY A 79 -33.85 1.76 15.82
N TRP A 80 -34.47 0.57 15.80
CA TRP A 80 -35.85 0.38 15.34
C TRP A 80 -36.90 0.49 16.44
N LYS A 81 -36.48 0.70 17.69
CA LYS A 81 -37.37 0.88 18.85
C LYS A 81 -37.33 2.33 19.32
#